data_AF-A0A146MA95-F1
#
_entry.id   AF-A0A146MA95-F1
#
_cell.length_a   1.000
_cell.length_b   1.000
_cell.length_c   1.000
_cell.angle_alpha   90.00
_cell.angle_beta   90.00
_cell.angle_gamma   90.00
#
_symmetry.space_group_name_H-M   'P 1'
#
loop_
_entity.id
_entity.type
_entity.pdbx_description
1 polymer ?
#
loop_
_entity_poly.entity_id
_entity_poly.type
_entity_poly.pdbx_seq_one_letter_code
_entity_poly.pdbx_strand_id
1 'polypeptide(L)'
;EVIFPADPANPDSEAKTQSQAGQVWFPDSAYKTSQAIKDFSHENLPLIIFANWRGFSGGMKDMYEQIVKFGAYIVDGLREYEQPIIIYIPPNGELRGGAWAVVDPTINPRHMEMYADPDSR
;
A
#
# COMPACT_ATOMS: atom_id res chain seq x y z
N GLU A 1 -4.75 9.26 12.85
CA GLU A 1 -6.21 9.52 12.85
C GLU A 1 -6.56 10.27 11.59
N VAL A 2 -7.67 9.92 10.94
CA VAL A 2 -8.21 10.62 9.76
C VAL A 2 -9.54 11.23 10.16
N ILE A 3 -9.72 12.51 9.84
CA ILE A 3 -10.96 13.24 10.13
C ILE A 3 -11.75 13.33 8.83
N PHE A 4 -12.88 12.64 8.77
CA PHE A 4 -13.84 12.78 7.68
C PHE A 4 -14.67 14.03 7.93
N PRO A 5 -14.72 14.96 6.97
CA PRO A 5 -15.57 16.14 7.11
C PRO A 5 -17.05 15.73 7.11
N ALA A 6 -17.87 16.54 7.78
CA ALA A 6 -19.32 16.43 7.63
C ALA A 6 -19.71 16.74 6.18
N ASP A 7 -20.69 16.02 5.66
CA ASP A 7 -21.26 16.26 4.33
C ASP A 7 -22.31 17.39 4.42
N PRO A 8 -22.07 18.58 3.83
CA PRO A 8 -23.03 19.68 3.90
C PRO A 8 -24.37 19.38 3.24
N ALA A 9 -24.44 18.38 2.35
CA ALA A 9 -25.66 17.98 1.67
C ALA A 9 -26.55 17.04 2.50
N ASN A 10 -26.02 16.49 3.60
CA ASN A 10 -26.75 15.58 4.48
C ASN A 10 -26.84 16.16 5.90
N PRO A 11 -28.04 16.61 6.35
CA PRO A 11 -28.22 17.22 7.66
C PRO A 11 -27.84 16.33 8.86
N ASP A 12 -27.88 15.00 8.70
CA ASP A 12 -27.51 14.04 9.76
C ASP A 12 -26.01 13.70 9.75
N SER A 13 -25.24 14.31 8.84
CA SER A 13 -23.81 14.06 8.69
C SER A 13 -23.01 14.89 9.68
N GLU A 14 -22.16 14.21 10.44
CA GLU A 14 -21.24 14.82 11.40
C GLU A 14 -19.80 14.49 11.03
N ALA A 15 -18.87 15.33 11.49
CA ALA A 15 -17.45 15.04 11.32
C ALA A 15 -17.08 13.78 12.13
N LYS A 16 -16.42 12.82 11.48
CA LYS A 16 -16.07 11.53 12.08
C LYS A 16 -14.57 11.37 12.13
N THR A 17 -14.03 11.06 13.30
CA THR A 17 -12.62 10.68 13.45
C THR A 17 -12.51 9.17 13.35
N GLN A 18 -11.77 8.68 12.36
CA GLN A 18 -11.43 7.26 12.23
C GLN A 18 -9.97 7.06 12.62
N SER A 19 -9.73 6.12 13.55
CA SER A 19 -8.38 5.65 13.83
C SER A 19 -7.97 4.64 12.78
N GLN A 20 -6.84 4.90 12.12
CA GLN A 20 -6.19 3.96 11.21
C GLN A 20 -4.89 3.50 11.88
N ALA A 21 -4.77 2.19 12.07
CA ALA A 21 -3.57 1.60 12.66
C ALA A 21 -2.37 1.79 11.73
N GLY A 22 -1.20 2.09 12.31
CA GLY A 22 0.05 2.09 11.54
C GLY A 22 0.36 0.70 10.96
N GLN A 23 1.22 0.66 9.94
CA GLN A 23 1.69 -0.58 9.31
C GLN A 23 0.57 -1.44 8.68
N VAL A 24 -0.58 -0.87 8.34
CA VAL A 24 -1.69 -1.59 7.71
C VAL A 24 -2.11 -0.85 6.44
N TRP A 25 -2.35 -1.58 5.36
CA TRP A 25 -2.99 -1.01 4.18
C TRP A 25 -4.52 -0.98 4.34
N PHE A 26 -5.05 0.23 4.34
CA PHE A 26 -6.46 0.58 4.19
C PHE A 26 -6.81 0.92 2.74
N PRO A 27 -8.09 0.99 2.34
CA PRO A 27 -8.50 1.19 0.95
C PRO A 27 -7.88 2.43 0.32
N ASP A 28 -7.87 3.54 1.06
CA ASP A 28 -7.25 4.81 0.70
C ASP A 28 -5.73 4.69 0.49
N SER A 29 -5.03 4.06 1.42
CA SER A 29 -3.57 3.91 1.39
C SER A 29 -3.10 2.92 0.32
N ALA A 30 -3.83 1.84 0.07
CA ALA A 30 -3.56 0.90 -1.02
C ALA A 30 -3.77 1.56 -2.38
N TYR A 31 -4.85 2.33 -2.52
CA TYR A 31 -5.10 3.11 -3.73
C TYR A 31 -4.02 4.18 -3.95
N LYS A 32 -3.65 4.93 -2.91
CA LYS A 32 -2.56 5.91 -2.97
C LYS A 32 -1.23 5.28 -3.38
N THR A 33 -0.92 4.10 -2.87
CA THR A 33 0.30 3.36 -3.20
C THR A 33 0.32 2.97 -4.68
N SER A 34 -0.76 2.35 -5.17
CA SER A 34 -0.86 1.95 -6.59
C SER A 34 -0.84 3.15 -7.54
N GLN A 35 -1.45 4.27 -7.16
CA GLN A 35 -1.39 5.50 -7.94
C GLN A 35 0.04 6.05 -8.02
N ALA A 36 0.74 6.16 -6.89
CA ALA A 36 2.13 6.63 -6.87
C ALA A 36 3.06 5.76 -7.73
N ILE A 37 2.89 4.44 -7.70
CA ILE A 37 3.63 3.51 -8.56
C ILE A 37 3.37 3.83 -10.04
N LYS A 38 2.12 4.00 -10.44
CA LYS A 38 1.80 4.33 -11.84
C LYS A 38 2.37 5.67 -12.26
N ASP A 39 2.30 6.68 -11.40
CA ASP A 39 2.81 8.02 -11.69
C ASP A 39 4.34 8.00 -11.87
N PHE A 40 5.08 7.35 -10.96
CA PHE A 40 6.53 7.22 -11.09
C PHE A 40 6.96 6.38 -12.30
N SER A 41 6.18 5.37 -12.68
CA SER A 41 6.40 4.59 -13.91
C SER A 41 6.30 5.49 -15.15
N HIS A 42 5.25 6.32 -15.23
CA HIS A 42 5.08 7.28 -16.33
C HIS A 42 6.16 8.37 -16.36
N GLU A 43 6.70 8.73 -15.19
CA GLU A 43 7.82 9.66 -15.06
C GLU A 43 9.19 9.00 -15.34
N ASN A 44 9.23 7.69 -15.59
CA ASN A 44 10.44 6.89 -15.79
C ASN A 44 11.43 6.98 -14.62
N LEU A 45 10.93 7.05 -13.39
CA LEU A 45 11.76 7.13 -12.20
C LEU A 45 12.01 5.74 -11.59
N PRO A 46 13.18 5.50 -10.97
CA PRO A 46 13.35 4.34 -10.11
C PRO A 46 12.47 4.48 -8.85
N LEU A 47 11.98 3.36 -8.34
CA LEU A 47 11.10 3.30 -7.17
C LEU A 47 11.85 2.70 -5.97
N ILE A 48 11.78 3.35 -4.81
CA ILE A 48 12.27 2.81 -3.55
C ILE A 48 11.09 2.66 -2.58
N ILE A 49 10.87 1.46 -2.08
CA ILE A 49 9.81 1.13 -1.11
C ILE A 49 10.45 0.76 0.22
N PHE A 50 10.24 1.59 1.25
CA PHE A 50 10.53 1.23 2.64
C PHE A 50 9.37 0.43 3.21
N ALA A 51 9.47 -0.90 3.14
CA ALA A 51 8.38 -1.81 3.45
C ALA A 51 8.24 -2.02 4.96
N ASN A 52 7.07 -1.69 5.52
CA ASN A 52 6.75 -1.91 6.93
C ASN A 52 5.23 -2.11 7.12
N TRP A 53 4.72 -3.24 6.64
CA TRP A 53 3.31 -3.59 6.68
C TRP A 53 3.04 -4.97 7.27
N ARG A 54 2.12 -5.01 8.23
CA ARG A 54 1.56 -6.22 8.84
C ARG A 54 0.54 -6.95 7.97
N GLY A 55 0.04 -6.29 6.93
CA GLY A 55 -0.98 -6.81 6.05
C GLY A 55 -1.97 -5.73 5.59
N PHE A 56 -3.06 -6.21 5.00
CA PHE A 56 -4.21 -5.39 4.62
C PHE A 56 -5.25 -5.36 5.74
N SER A 57 -6.04 -4.30 5.81
CA SER A 57 -7.18 -4.25 6.72
C SER A 57 -8.25 -5.27 6.27
N GLY A 58 -8.54 -6.22 7.15
CA GLY A 58 -9.55 -7.25 6.94
C GLY A 58 -10.91 -6.93 7.57
N GLY A 59 -11.13 -5.69 8.03
CA GLY A 59 -12.40 -5.28 8.63
C GLY A 59 -13.55 -5.31 7.62
N MET A 60 -14.77 -5.64 8.06
CA MET A 60 -15.94 -5.74 7.18
C MET A 60 -16.18 -4.46 6.36
N LYS A 61 -15.99 -3.28 6.97
CA LYS A 61 -16.10 -1.99 6.30
C LYS A 61 -15.05 -1.84 5.19
N ASP A 62 -13.78 -2.11 5.49
CA ASP A 62 -12.69 -1.92 4.52
C ASP A 62 -12.77 -2.94 3.36
N MET A 63 -13.28 -4.15 3.65
CA MET A 63 -13.62 -5.14 2.62
C MET A 63 -14.74 -4.65 1.70
N TYR A 64 -15.80 -4.04 2.26
CA TYR A 64 -16.87 -3.41 1.49
C TYR A 64 -16.37 -2.21 0.66
N GLU A 65 -15.43 -1.43 1.22
CA GLU A 65 -14.75 -0.32 0.56
C GLU A 65 -13.66 -0.79 -0.44
N GLN A 66 -13.69 -2.06 -0.85
CA GLN A 66 -12.94 -2.62 -1.98
C GLN A 66 -11.42 -2.69 -1.76
N ILE A 67 -10.94 -2.90 -0.53
CA ILE A 67 -9.50 -3.07 -0.24
C ILE A 67 -8.81 -4.09 -1.15
N VAL A 68 -9.49 -5.20 -1.46
CA VAL A 68 -8.97 -6.27 -2.33
C VAL A 68 -8.68 -5.77 -3.75
N LYS A 69 -9.56 -4.91 -4.29
CA LYS A 69 -9.40 -4.32 -5.61
C LYS A 69 -8.18 -3.41 -5.67
N PHE A 70 -7.99 -2.58 -4.64
CA PHE A 70 -6.85 -1.69 -4.56
C PHE A 70 -5.54 -2.42 -4.30
N GLY A 71 -5.56 -3.52 -3.55
CA GLY A 71 -4.41 -4.41 -3.41
C GLY A 71 -3.97 -5.02 -4.76
N ALA A 72 -4.92 -5.43 -5.61
CA ALA A 72 -4.61 -5.93 -6.95
C ALA A 72 -3.96 -4.85 -7.84
N TYR A 73 -4.37 -3.59 -7.72
CA TYR A 73 -3.75 -2.48 -8.49
C TYR A 73 -2.29 -2.23 -8.15
N ILE A 74 -1.84 -2.56 -6.93
CA ILE A 74 -0.41 -2.51 -6.58
C ILE A 74 0.35 -3.52 -7.43
N VAL A 75 -0.16 -4.76 -7.51
CA VAL A 75 0.43 -5.84 -8.32
C VAL A 75 0.46 -5.45 -9.79
N ASP A 76 -0.64 -4.93 -10.32
CA ASP A 76 -0.72 -4.49 -11.72
C ASP A 76 0.34 -3.41 -12.02
N GLY A 77 0.47 -2.41 -11.14
CA GLY A 77 1.44 -1.32 -11.30
C GLY A 77 2.90 -1.79 -11.26
N LEU A 78 3.25 -2.70 -10.34
CA LEU A 78 4.61 -3.23 -10.22
C LEU A 78 4.97 -4.17 -11.38
N ARG A 79 4.00 -4.95 -11.87
CA ARG A 79 4.16 -5.84 -13.01
C ARG A 79 4.49 -5.09 -14.30
N GLU A 80 3.90 -3.92 -14.50
CA GLU A 80 4.07 -3.08 -15.71
C GLU A 80 5.23 -2.08 -15.59
N TYR A 81 5.92 -2.04 -14.44
CA TYR A 81 7.00 -1.11 -14.18
C TYR A 81 8.28 -1.50 -14.94
N GLU A 82 8.94 -0.54 -15.59
CA GLU A 82 10.12 -0.81 -16.45
C GLU A 82 11.45 -0.34 -15.85
N GLN A 83 11.42 0.53 -14.84
CA GLN A 83 12.61 1.04 -14.15
C GLN A 83 12.92 0.21 -12.89
N PRO A 84 14.12 0.32 -12.29
CA PRO A 84 14.46 -0.44 -11.10
C PRO A 84 13.54 -0.12 -9.92
N ILE A 85 13.08 -1.16 -9.24
CA ILE A 85 12.29 -1.11 -8.01
C ILE A 85 13.12 -1.76 -6.90
N ILE A 86 13.44 -1.00 -5.87
CA ILE A 86 14.16 -1.49 -4.69
C ILE A 86 13.19 -1.52 -3.52
N ILE A 87 12.97 -2.69 -2.95
CA ILE A 87 12.19 -2.85 -1.73
C ILE A 87 13.16 -3.10 -0.58
N TYR A 88 13.05 -2.32 0.48
CA TYR A 88 13.87 -2.48 1.68
C TYR A 88 13.00 -2.56 2.92
N ILE A 89 13.14 -3.64 3.69
CA ILE A 89 12.51 -3.77 5.00
C ILE A 89 13.49 -3.21 6.05
N PRO A 90 13.19 -2.05 6.68
CA PRO A 90 14.12 -1.37 7.58
C PRO A 90 14.23 -2.06 8.95
N PRO A 91 15.19 -1.66 9.82
CA PRO A 91 15.31 -2.20 11.17
C PRO A 91 14.00 -2.07 11.96
N ASN A 92 13.57 -3.13 12.65
CA ASN A 92 12.28 -3.22 13.34
C ASN A 92 11.04 -3.09 12.42
N GLY A 93 11.23 -3.05 11.10
CA GLY A 93 10.17 -3.14 10.12
C GLY A 93 9.68 -4.58 9.99
N GLU A 94 8.42 -4.74 9.59
CA GLU A 94 7.86 -6.06 9.30
C GLU A 94 7.11 -6.09 7.97
N LEU A 95 7.22 -7.19 7.23
CA LEU A 95 6.46 -7.41 5.99
C LEU A 95 5.78 -8.78 6.02
N ARG A 96 4.47 -8.80 6.27
CA ARG A 96 3.74 -10.04 6.58
C ARG A 96 2.61 -10.36 5.63
N GLY A 97 2.40 -11.66 5.42
CA GLY A 97 1.20 -12.23 4.82
C GLY A 97 0.84 -11.59 3.47
N GLY A 98 -0.38 -11.06 3.39
CA GLY A 98 -0.86 -10.41 2.17
C GLY A 98 -0.03 -9.21 1.73
N ALA A 99 0.61 -8.49 2.67
CA ALA A 99 1.43 -7.34 2.30
C ALA A 99 2.69 -7.75 1.53
N TRP A 100 3.32 -8.87 1.90
CA TRP A 100 4.43 -9.44 1.13
C TRP A 100 3.97 -9.84 -0.28
N ALA A 101 2.83 -10.53 -0.36
CA ALA A 101 2.34 -11.10 -1.62
C ALA A 101 2.16 -10.07 -2.75
N VAL A 102 1.84 -8.81 -2.41
CA VAL A 102 1.63 -7.75 -3.41
C VAL A 102 2.89 -6.98 -3.80
N VAL A 103 4.01 -7.19 -3.11
CA VAL A 103 5.31 -6.55 -3.42
C VAL A 103 6.44 -7.56 -3.62
N ASP A 104 6.10 -8.84 -3.82
CA ASP A 104 7.11 -9.88 -4.01
C ASP A 104 7.92 -9.65 -5.31
N PRO A 105 9.25 -9.80 -5.30
CA PRO A 105 10.08 -9.58 -6.51
C PRO A 105 9.71 -10.46 -7.69
N THR A 106 9.06 -11.61 -7.48
CA THR A 106 8.61 -12.50 -8.56
C THR A 106 7.48 -11.89 -9.40
N ILE A 107 6.84 -10.80 -8.95
CA ILE A 107 5.87 -10.04 -9.74
C ILE A 107 6.56 -9.45 -10.99
N ASN A 108 7.79 -8.97 -10.85
CA ASN A 108 8.59 -8.41 -11.94
C ASN A 108 10.09 -8.67 -11.71
N PRO A 109 10.57 -9.91 -11.94
CA PRO A 109 11.90 -10.36 -11.52
C PRO A 109 13.04 -9.69 -12.29
N ARG A 110 12.73 -8.96 -13.38
CA ARG A 110 13.72 -8.22 -14.17
C ARG A 110 14.05 -6.85 -13.54
N HIS A 111 13.09 -6.27 -12.83
CA HIS A 111 13.16 -4.88 -12.37
C HIS A 111 13.07 -4.75 -10.85
N MET A 112 12.59 -5.78 -10.14
CA MET A 112 12.43 -5.75 -8.69
C MET A 112 13.57 -6.45 -7.95
N GLU A 113 14.08 -5.79 -6.92
CA GLU A 113 15.00 -6.35 -5.93
C GLU A 113 14.48 -6.08 -4.51
N MET A 114 14.70 -7.02 -3.60
CA MET A 114 14.29 -6.89 -2.20
C MET A 114 15.44 -7.17 -1.24
N TYR A 115 15.56 -6.29 -0.24
CA TYR A 115 16.54 -6.35 0.82
C TYR A 115 15.83 -6.28 2.17
N ALA A 116 16.36 -6.98 3.15
CA ALA A 116 15.82 -7.01 4.50
C ALA A 116 16.94 -6.70 5.49
N ASP A 117 16.65 -5.81 6.44
CA ASP A 117 17.54 -5.54 7.54
C ASP A 117 17.64 -6.77 8.48
N PRO A 118 18.80 -7.07 9.09
CA PRO A 118 18.93 -8.16 10.07
C PRO A 118 17.94 -8.08 11.24
N ASP A 119 17.51 -6.87 11.61
CA ASP A 119 16.56 -6.62 12.69
C ASP A 119 15.09 -6.53 12.21
N SER A 120 14.82 -6.83 10.93
CA SER A 120 13.46 -6.85 10.35
C SER A 120 12.77 -8.22 10.45
N ARG A 121 11.44 -8.30 10.22
CA ARG A 121 10.63 -9.51 10.44
C ARG A 121 9.53 -9.81 9.41
#